data_AF-A0A955IPU8-F1
#
_entry.id   AF-A0A955IPU8-F1
#
_cell.length_a   1.000
_cell.length_b   1.000
_cell.length_c   1.000
_cell.angle_alpha   90.00
_cell.angle_beta   90.00
_cell.angle_gamma   90.00
#
_symmetry.space_group_name_H-M   'P 1'
#
loop_
_entity.id
_entity.type
_entity.pdbx_description
1 polymer ?
#
loop_
_entity_poly.entity_id
_entity_poly.type
_entity_poly.pdbx_seq_one_letter_code
_entity_poly.pdbx_strand_id
1 'polypeptide(L)'
;RTGLDDSIPNLNIVIPRDIDAPFDDLAGDVEPHILIPAAMRAETIAAALNEWPSTFRRIVTLEMLDAERFDTRERLADLARRTLYTWRTEPTVMRIAAPWTLERDQQLHTAAAFPVWNQLASHLEGRRLLGILPAPEGVHAWILSAGPTGEAALVVWDDQLNRPQPAELTVRLSDRNAMVYDLFGNATSLPITNGVHHIEAGAMPTFIEGINAELVLFRAQFAINDPFIPAESRIHERAIRVSNPWPFTITGNVLLRDTAGLEIRPRQQTFTLGPGEEASLPIEVLVERSIFAGPKSLDTIVTVSADHEHRLNIPASMEVGLERIACQMTWRIATNLDTGLRDVVVSAYITNHDDAPVNLDVFIATPSSGRRHQLVAGLAPGATTLRTFRVEDGAALLSGRRVLVGINERDGVARLNLALDLPPLDSTTTASAEELNAP
;
A
#
# COMPACT_ATOMS: atom_id res chain seq x y z
N ARG A 1 24.07 10.42 -44.30
CA ARG A 1 24.69 11.75 -44.17
C ARG A 1 24.33 12.58 -45.41
N THR A 2 23.11 13.08 -45.43
CA THR A 2 22.56 14.00 -46.45
C THR A 2 22.70 15.41 -45.91
N GLY A 3 23.22 16.35 -46.71
CA GLY A 3 23.67 17.70 -46.32
C GLY A 3 22.55 18.65 -45.87
N LEU A 4 21.91 18.35 -44.74
CA LEU A 4 20.97 19.20 -44.01
C LEU A 4 21.61 19.86 -42.77
N ASP A 5 22.84 19.48 -42.40
CA ASP A 5 23.46 19.81 -41.11
C ASP A 5 23.83 21.30 -40.93
N ASP A 6 24.11 22.06 -42.00
CA ASP A 6 24.71 23.39 -41.85
C ASP A 6 23.72 24.56 -41.75
N SER A 7 22.40 24.34 -41.97
CA SER A 7 21.42 25.44 -42.07
C SER A 7 20.31 25.45 -41.01
N ILE A 8 20.20 24.43 -40.17
CA ILE A 8 19.20 24.36 -39.10
C ILE A 8 19.94 24.14 -37.77
N PRO A 9 20.23 25.20 -37.00
CA PRO A 9 20.79 25.00 -35.67
C PRO A 9 19.81 24.17 -34.83
N ASN A 10 20.26 23.00 -34.35
CA ASN A 10 19.54 22.06 -33.48
C ASN A 10 18.37 21.30 -34.16
N LEU A 11 18.64 20.56 -35.23
CA LEU A 11 17.68 19.57 -35.74
C LEU A 11 17.56 18.40 -34.74
N ASN A 12 16.50 18.41 -33.93
CA ASN A 12 16.15 17.26 -33.09
C ASN A 12 15.36 16.24 -33.92
N ILE A 13 15.94 15.07 -34.17
CA ILE A 13 15.26 13.96 -34.84
C ILE A 13 14.51 13.16 -33.77
N VAL A 14 13.18 13.12 -33.87
CA VAL A 14 12.32 12.39 -32.95
C VAL A 14 11.87 11.09 -33.60
N ILE A 15 12.16 9.94 -33.00
CA ILE A 15 11.75 8.62 -33.52
C ILE A 15 10.68 8.01 -32.61
N PRO A 16 9.47 7.70 -33.13
CA PRO A 16 8.44 7.03 -32.35
C PRO A 16 8.88 5.60 -32.01
N ARG A 17 8.68 5.21 -30.76
CA ARG A 17 9.00 3.88 -30.24
C ARG A 17 7.91 3.42 -29.28
N ASP A 18 7.64 2.13 -29.29
CA ASP A 18 6.90 1.51 -28.20
C ASP A 18 7.79 1.42 -26.96
N ILE A 19 7.21 1.39 -25.76
CA ILE A 19 7.99 1.37 -24.51
C ILE A 19 8.86 0.12 -24.36
N ASP A 20 8.43 -1.00 -24.96
CA ASP A 20 9.13 -2.28 -24.94
C ASP A 20 10.12 -2.44 -26.11
N ALA A 21 10.27 -1.43 -26.98
CA ALA A 21 11.18 -1.52 -28.11
C ALA A 21 12.65 -1.43 -27.65
N PRO A 22 13.57 -2.24 -28.21
CA PRO A 22 14.99 -2.13 -27.91
C PRO A 22 15.53 -0.76 -28.34
N PHE A 23 16.48 -0.22 -27.57
CA PHE A 23 17.11 1.09 -27.81
C PHE A 23 18.56 0.99 -28.31
N ASP A 24 19.11 -0.22 -28.49
CA ASP A 24 20.50 -0.44 -28.94
C ASP A 24 20.79 0.12 -30.34
N ASP A 25 19.75 0.39 -31.13
CA ASP A 25 19.83 0.96 -32.48
C ASP A 25 19.77 2.50 -32.50
N LEU A 26 19.59 3.14 -31.35
CA LEU A 26 19.58 4.60 -31.22
C LEU A 26 21.03 5.10 -31.09
N ALA A 27 21.55 5.71 -32.15
CA ALA A 27 22.85 6.38 -32.18
C ALA A 27 22.72 7.84 -32.62
N GLY A 28 23.57 8.71 -32.06
CA GLY A 28 23.63 10.15 -32.40
C GLY A 28 22.57 11.00 -31.67
N ASP A 29 22.24 12.16 -32.25
CA ASP A 29 21.33 13.18 -31.67
C ASP A 29 19.83 12.83 -31.85
N VAL A 30 19.48 11.55 -31.69
CA VAL A 30 18.10 11.07 -31.83
C VAL A 30 17.40 11.05 -30.46
N GLU A 31 16.23 11.69 -30.38
CA GLU A 31 15.38 11.71 -29.19
C GLU A 31 14.25 10.67 -29.34
N PRO A 32 14.12 9.68 -28.45
CA PRO A 32 13.03 8.72 -28.52
C PRO A 32 11.70 9.37 -28.11
N HIS A 33 10.68 9.15 -28.93
CA HIS A 33 9.28 9.45 -28.59
C HIS A 33 8.59 8.16 -28.19
N ILE A 34 8.48 7.96 -26.88
CA ILE A 34 8.01 6.73 -26.27
C ILE A 34 6.47 6.77 -26.18
N LEU A 35 5.81 5.81 -26.80
CA LEU A 35 4.38 5.56 -26.65
C LEU A 35 4.16 4.62 -25.46
N ILE A 36 3.30 5.01 -24.53
CA ILE A 36 2.80 4.15 -23.47
C ILE A 36 1.43 3.63 -23.89
N PRO A 37 1.31 2.34 -24.22
CA PRO A 37 0.05 1.76 -24.68
C PRO A 37 -1.00 1.76 -23.57
N ALA A 38 -2.27 1.82 -23.94
CA ALA A 38 -3.37 1.85 -22.98
C ALA A 38 -3.49 0.56 -22.14
N ALA A 39 -2.92 -0.55 -22.62
CA ALA A 39 -2.91 -1.83 -21.91
C ALA A 39 -1.86 -1.91 -20.78
N MET A 40 -0.90 -0.98 -20.74
CA MET A 40 0.16 -1.00 -19.73
C MET A 40 -0.37 -0.55 -18.37
N ARG A 41 -0.14 -1.35 -17.33
CA ARG A 41 -0.52 -1.00 -15.95
C ARG A 41 0.31 0.19 -15.45
N ALA A 42 -0.35 1.15 -14.81
CA ALA A 42 0.29 2.37 -14.35
C ALA A 42 1.54 2.12 -13.49
N GLU A 43 1.48 1.12 -12.60
CA GLU A 43 2.56 0.79 -11.66
C GLU A 43 3.85 0.34 -12.35
N THR A 44 3.73 -0.24 -13.55
CA THR A 44 4.85 -0.81 -14.32
C THR A 44 5.58 0.20 -15.18
N ILE A 45 4.94 1.34 -15.50
CA ILE A 45 5.48 2.36 -16.40
C ILE A 45 6.86 2.86 -15.94
N ALA A 46 7.00 3.13 -14.64
CA ALA A 46 8.25 3.70 -14.15
C ALA A 46 9.42 2.73 -14.20
N ALA A 47 9.17 1.43 -13.97
CA ALA A 47 10.19 0.41 -14.13
C ALA A 47 10.65 0.34 -15.58
N ALA A 48 9.70 0.27 -16.51
CA ALA A 48 10.00 0.24 -17.94
C ALA A 48 10.74 1.49 -18.42
N LEU A 49 10.30 2.71 -18.04
CA LEU A 49 10.99 3.96 -18.41
C LEU A 49 12.38 4.09 -17.77
N ASN A 50 12.63 3.45 -16.64
CA ASN A 50 13.96 3.46 -16.00
C ASN A 50 14.97 2.56 -16.72
N GLU A 51 14.52 1.61 -17.54
CA GLU A 51 15.41 0.81 -18.39
C GLU A 51 15.98 1.65 -19.56
N TRP A 52 15.29 2.71 -19.95
CA TRP A 52 15.77 3.63 -20.98
C TRP A 52 16.94 4.47 -20.46
N PRO A 53 18.00 4.71 -21.25
CA PRO A 53 19.11 5.56 -20.84
C PRO A 53 18.65 6.94 -20.33
N SER A 54 19.14 7.35 -19.16
CA SER A 54 18.83 8.66 -18.56
C SER A 54 19.40 9.85 -19.33
N THR A 55 20.34 9.59 -20.26
CA THR A 55 20.90 10.58 -21.18
C THR A 55 19.92 11.03 -22.25
N PHE A 56 18.87 10.26 -22.52
CA PHE A 56 17.86 10.64 -23.50
C PHE A 56 16.89 11.67 -22.95
N ARG A 57 16.55 12.66 -23.79
CA ARG A 57 15.35 13.48 -23.57
C ARG A 57 14.13 12.64 -23.89
N ARG A 58 13.39 12.27 -22.85
CA ARG A 58 12.24 11.37 -22.95
C ARG A 58 10.99 12.20 -23.29
N ILE A 59 10.50 12.06 -24.52
CA ILE A 59 9.18 12.57 -24.91
C ILE A 59 8.22 11.38 -24.80
N VAL A 60 7.25 11.46 -23.91
CA VAL A 60 6.33 10.36 -23.62
C VAL A 60 4.92 10.71 -24.05
N THR A 61 4.21 9.79 -24.71
CA THR A 61 2.80 9.93 -25.06
C THR A 61 1.98 8.80 -24.47
N LEU A 62 0.91 9.18 -23.77
CA LEU A 62 -0.03 8.27 -23.13
C LEU A 62 -1.22 8.04 -24.06
N GLU A 63 -1.44 6.79 -24.46
CA GLU A 63 -2.64 6.39 -25.20
C GLU A 63 -3.82 6.25 -24.23
N MET A 64 -4.99 6.81 -24.53
CA MET A 64 -6.18 6.62 -23.67
C MET A 64 -6.79 5.23 -23.87
N LEU A 65 -7.42 4.70 -22.81
CA LEU A 65 -8.28 3.52 -22.90
C LEU A 65 -9.38 3.70 -23.97
N ASP A 66 -9.81 2.58 -24.53
CA ASP A 66 -10.82 2.50 -25.58
C ASP A 66 -12.19 3.01 -25.08
N ALA A 67 -12.80 3.92 -25.84
CA ALA A 67 -14.09 4.52 -25.52
C ALA A 67 -15.27 3.56 -25.66
N GLU A 68 -15.12 2.50 -26.46
CA GLU A 68 -16.18 1.50 -26.67
C GLU A 68 -16.23 0.45 -25.56
N ARG A 69 -15.12 0.26 -24.83
CA ARG A 69 -14.95 -0.80 -23.84
C ARG A 69 -15.02 -0.31 -22.39
N PHE A 70 -14.68 0.95 -22.15
CA PHE A 70 -14.56 1.53 -20.81
C PHE A 70 -15.38 2.80 -20.70
N ASP A 71 -15.93 3.05 -19.52
CA ASP A 71 -16.68 4.27 -19.31
C ASP A 71 -15.75 5.50 -19.23
N THR A 72 -16.31 6.70 -19.39
CA THR A 72 -15.52 7.94 -19.37
C THR A 72 -14.75 8.12 -18.07
N ARG A 73 -15.31 7.77 -16.91
CA ARG A 73 -14.67 7.99 -15.60
C ARG A 73 -13.49 7.03 -15.42
N GLU A 74 -13.65 5.75 -15.78
CA GLU A 74 -12.60 4.74 -15.76
C GLU A 74 -11.42 5.16 -16.64
N ARG A 75 -11.70 5.64 -17.86
CA ARG A 75 -10.68 6.10 -18.81
C ARG A 75 -9.88 7.29 -18.27
N LEU A 76 -10.55 8.24 -17.61
CA LEU A 76 -9.91 9.41 -17.00
C LEU A 76 -9.10 9.05 -15.75
N ALA A 77 -9.62 8.16 -14.90
CA ALA A 77 -8.92 7.68 -13.72
C ALA A 77 -7.65 6.89 -14.10
N ASP A 78 -7.74 6.03 -15.12
CA ASP A 78 -6.58 5.34 -15.70
C ASP A 78 -5.55 6.33 -16.29
N LEU A 79 -5.99 7.28 -17.13
CA LEU A 79 -5.09 8.28 -17.70
C LEU A 79 -4.36 9.08 -16.62
N ALA A 80 -5.07 9.50 -15.57
CA ALA A 80 -4.49 10.26 -14.47
C ALA A 80 -3.44 9.46 -13.71
N ARG A 81 -3.73 8.19 -13.38
CA ARG A 81 -2.77 7.30 -12.72
C ARG A 81 -1.53 7.08 -13.59
N ARG A 82 -1.70 6.75 -14.87
CA ARG A 82 -0.55 6.59 -15.79
C ARG A 82 0.24 7.88 -15.96
N THR A 83 -0.42 9.05 -15.91
CA THR A 83 0.27 10.36 -15.90
C THR A 83 1.12 10.52 -14.65
N LEU A 84 0.61 10.23 -13.45
CA LEU A 84 1.36 10.30 -12.20
C LEU A 84 2.59 9.37 -12.20
N TYR A 85 2.40 8.12 -12.63
CA TYR A 85 3.48 7.14 -12.73
C TYR A 85 4.52 7.45 -13.80
N THR A 86 4.11 8.11 -14.88
CA THR A 86 5.03 8.62 -15.90
C THR A 86 5.80 9.84 -15.36
N TRP A 87 5.09 10.80 -14.78
CA TRP A 87 5.64 12.05 -14.24
C TRP A 87 6.74 11.82 -13.22
N ARG A 88 6.59 10.84 -12.31
CA ARG A 88 7.62 10.54 -11.29
C ARG A 88 8.96 10.06 -11.87
N THR A 89 9.01 9.72 -13.15
CA THR A 89 10.26 9.36 -13.85
C THR A 89 10.98 10.58 -14.46
N GLU A 90 10.44 11.78 -14.22
CA GLU A 90 10.95 13.06 -14.69
C GLU A 90 11.17 13.12 -16.22
N PRO A 91 10.17 12.75 -17.05
CA PRO A 91 10.28 12.86 -18.49
C PRO A 91 10.43 14.32 -18.91
N THR A 92 11.07 14.56 -20.06
CA THR A 92 11.25 15.92 -20.60
C THR A 92 9.91 16.52 -21.04
N VAL A 93 9.07 15.70 -21.68
CA VAL A 93 7.74 16.12 -22.14
C VAL A 93 6.78 14.94 -21.97
N MET A 94 5.59 15.20 -21.42
CA MET A 94 4.47 14.26 -21.45
C MET A 94 3.37 14.80 -22.36
N ARG A 95 2.69 13.90 -23.07
CA ARG A 95 1.62 14.24 -24.02
C ARG A 95 0.51 13.21 -23.95
N ILE A 96 -0.66 13.62 -24.41
CA ILE A 96 -1.78 12.75 -24.75
C ILE A 96 -2.19 13.04 -26.20
N ALA A 97 -2.97 12.12 -26.80
CA ALA A 97 -3.70 12.45 -28.01
C ALA A 97 -4.55 13.71 -27.77
N ALA A 98 -4.67 14.56 -28.79
CA ALA A 98 -5.38 15.84 -28.67
C ALA A 98 -6.79 15.61 -28.10
N PRO A 99 -7.11 16.09 -26.89
CA PRO A 99 -8.40 15.87 -26.24
C PRO A 99 -9.46 16.84 -26.77
N TRP A 100 -9.40 17.16 -28.06
CA TRP A 100 -10.35 17.99 -28.76
C TRP A 100 -10.49 17.54 -30.20
N THR A 101 -11.65 17.77 -30.77
CA THR A 101 -11.92 17.54 -32.19
C THR A 101 -12.30 18.84 -32.86
N LEU A 102 -11.87 19.00 -34.11
CA LEU A 102 -12.27 20.11 -34.96
C LEU A 102 -13.37 19.61 -35.89
N GLU A 103 -14.58 20.10 -35.71
CA GLU A 103 -15.68 19.78 -36.62
C GLU A 103 -15.52 20.53 -37.96
N ARG A 104 -16.30 20.12 -38.97
CA ARG A 104 -16.22 20.71 -40.33
C ARG A 104 -16.53 22.20 -40.35
N ASP A 105 -17.24 22.71 -39.35
CA ASP A 105 -17.57 24.13 -39.17
C ASP A 105 -16.49 24.91 -38.39
N GLN A 106 -15.34 24.29 -38.13
CA GLN A 106 -14.22 24.84 -37.36
C GLN A 106 -14.53 25.08 -35.87
N GLN A 107 -15.61 24.50 -35.33
CA GLN A 107 -15.83 24.51 -33.89
C GLN A 107 -14.94 23.48 -33.20
N LEU A 108 -14.34 23.91 -32.09
CA LEU A 108 -13.48 23.08 -31.24
C LEU A 108 -14.33 22.44 -30.15
N HIS A 109 -14.46 21.13 -30.18
CA HIS A 109 -15.15 20.38 -29.13
C HIS A 109 -14.12 19.73 -28.21
N THR A 110 -14.07 20.16 -26.95
CA THR A 110 -13.16 19.60 -25.95
C THR A 110 -13.77 18.34 -25.32
N ALA A 111 -12.98 17.29 -25.25
CA ALA A 111 -13.31 16.08 -24.50
C ALA A 111 -13.05 16.28 -23.01
N ALA A 112 -13.67 15.46 -22.16
CA ALA A 112 -13.48 15.48 -20.71
C ALA A 112 -12.02 15.24 -20.26
N ALA A 113 -11.18 14.67 -21.13
CA ALA A 113 -9.75 14.52 -20.89
C ALA A 113 -9.00 15.86 -20.86
N PHE A 114 -9.52 16.92 -21.50
CA PHE A 114 -8.87 18.23 -21.52
C PHE A 114 -8.77 18.87 -20.12
N PRO A 115 -9.87 19.06 -19.35
CA PRO A 115 -9.76 19.62 -18.00
C PRO A 115 -8.91 18.74 -17.07
N VAL A 116 -9.03 17.41 -17.17
CA VAL A 116 -8.21 16.47 -16.41
C VAL A 116 -6.72 16.64 -16.67
N TRP A 117 -6.34 16.68 -17.96
CA TRP A 117 -4.96 16.91 -18.36
C TRP A 117 -4.43 18.26 -17.88
N ASN A 118 -5.25 19.31 -17.98
CA ASN A 118 -4.89 20.65 -17.53
C ASN A 118 -4.67 20.71 -16.00
N GLN A 119 -5.54 20.07 -15.21
CA GLN A 119 -5.39 20.02 -13.75
C GLN A 119 -4.16 19.20 -13.33
N LEU A 120 -3.92 18.05 -13.98
CA LEU A 120 -2.70 17.27 -13.74
C LEU A 120 -1.45 18.09 -14.05
N ALA A 121 -1.40 18.77 -15.21
CA ALA A 121 -0.28 19.62 -15.56
C ALA A 121 -0.07 20.73 -14.52
N SER A 122 -1.14 21.44 -14.14
CA SER A 122 -1.08 22.53 -13.16
C SER A 122 -0.61 22.08 -11.77
N HIS A 123 -1.09 20.94 -11.29
CA HIS A 123 -0.71 20.45 -9.96
C HIS A 123 0.66 19.76 -9.95
N LEU A 124 1.16 19.25 -11.08
CA LEU A 124 2.45 18.56 -11.15
C LEU A 124 3.61 19.45 -11.60
N GLU A 125 3.33 20.59 -12.23
CA GLU A 125 4.34 21.54 -12.70
C GLU A 125 5.27 21.97 -11.57
N GLY A 126 6.58 21.90 -11.82
CA GLY A 126 7.63 22.32 -10.88
C GLY A 126 7.76 21.47 -9.62
N ARG A 127 6.89 20.48 -9.41
CA ARG A 127 6.93 19.58 -8.25
C ARG A 127 7.83 18.38 -8.51
N ARG A 128 8.18 17.68 -7.42
CA ARG A 128 8.82 16.37 -7.41
C ARG A 128 8.17 15.48 -6.36
N LEU A 129 8.28 14.17 -6.53
CA LEU A 129 7.89 13.22 -5.50
C LEU A 129 8.91 13.27 -4.35
N LEU A 130 8.46 13.61 -3.14
CA LEU A 130 9.29 13.62 -1.94
C LEU A 130 9.23 12.29 -1.18
N GLY A 131 8.09 11.61 -1.21
CA GLY A 131 7.90 10.36 -0.47
C GLY A 131 6.49 9.83 -0.61
N ILE A 132 6.22 8.72 0.08
CA ILE A 132 4.91 8.06 0.09
C ILE A 132 4.45 8.00 1.54
N LEU A 133 3.28 8.56 1.82
CA LEU A 133 2.65 8.46 3.12
C LEU A 133 2.02 7.07 3.26
N PRO A 134 2.30 6.31 4.33
CA PRO A 134 1.64 5.04 4.59
C PRO A 134 0.11 5.19 4.60
N ALA A 135 -0.57 4.32 3.86
CA ALA A 135 -2.02 4.34 3.68
C ALA A 135 -2.58 2.91 3.71
N PRO A 136 -3.91 2.74 3.88
CA PRO A 136 -4.55 1.43 3.79
C PRO A 136 -4.27 0.72 2.46
N GLU A 137 -4.47 -0.60 2.43
CA GLU A 137 -4.34 -1.39 1.22
C GLU A 137 -5.18 -0.81 0.07
N GLY A 138 -4.55 -0.68 -1.10
CA GLY A 138 -5.11 -0.10 -2.33
C GLY A 138 -5.00 1.43 -2.41
N VAL A 139 -4.78 2.11 -1.28
CA VAL A 139 -4.65 3.57 -1.25
C VAL A 139 -3.21 3.99 -1.52
N HIS A 140 -3.04 4.89 -2.47
CA HIS A 140 -1.77 5.55 -2.77
C HIS A 140 -1.84 6.98 -2.25
N ALA A 141 -0.85 7.40 -1.47
CA ALA A 141 -0.75 8.76 -0.95
C ALA A 141 0.67 9.29 -1.17
N TRP A 142 0.88 10.06 -2.23
CA TRP A 142 2.20 10.56 -2.60
C TRP A 142 2.39 11.99 -2.13
N ILE A 143 3.54 12.27 -1.53
CA ILE A 143 3.93 13.57 -1.00
C ILE A 143 4.72 14.31 -2.07
N LEU A 144 4.24 15.48 -2.46
CA LEU A 144 4.80 16.29 -3.53
C LEU A 144 5.48 17.53 -2.92
N SER A 145 6.62 17.90 -3.50
CA SER A 145 7.32 19.12 -3.13
C SER A 145 6.48 20.36 -3.37
N ALA A 146 6.91 21.48 -2.79
CA ALA A 146 6.36 22.78 -3.12
C ALA A 146 6.41 23.01 -4.64
N GLY A 147 5.27 23.44 -5.20
CA GLY A 147 5.17 23.85 -6.60
C GLY A 147 5.51 25.33 -6.77
N PRO A 148 5.20 25.93 -7.94
CA PRO A 148 5.39 27.36 -8.21
C PRO A 148 4.67 28.28 -7.22
N THR A 149 3.58 27.81 -6.60
CA THR A 149 2.82 28.54 -5.57
C THR A 149 3.49 28.51 -4.19
N GLY A 150 4.56 27.74 -4.00
CA GLY A 150 5.30 27.60 -2.75
C GLY A 150 4.70 26.62 -1.75
N GLU A 151 3.52 26.04 -2.03
CA GLU A 151 2.88 25.09 -1.13
C GLU A 151 3.14 23.65 -1.57
N ALA A 152 3.46 22.76 -0.63
CA ALA A 152 3.52 21.32 -0.87
C ALA A 152 2.13 20.73 -1.06
N ALA A 153 2.06 19.52 -1.62
CA ALA A 153 0.80 18.83 -1.86
C ALA A 153 0.88 17.34 -1.54
N LEU A 154 -0.27 16.73 -1.29
CA LEU A 154 -0.45 15.29 -1.27
C LEU A 154 -1.34 14.92 -2.46
N VAL A 155 -1.06 13.85 -3.18
CA VAL A 155 -2.01 13.27 -4.14
C VAL A 155 -2.46 11.90 -3.65
N VAL A 156 -3.77 11.67 -3.64
CA VAL A 156 -4.37 10.46 -3.07
C VAL A 156 -5.34 9.82 -4.06
N TRP A 157 -5.26 8.49 -4.19
CA TRP A 157 -6.26 7.69 -4.91
C TRP A 157 -6.32 6.27 -4.35
N ASP A 158 -7.38 5.54 -4.69
CA ASP A 158 -7.57 4.12 -4.40
C ASP A 158 -7.55 3.32 -5.72
N ASP A 159 -6.78 2.25 -5.80
CA ASP A 159 -6.74 1.37 -6.98
C ASP A 159 -7.81 0.26 -6.96
N GLN A 160 -8.52 0.08 -5.84
CA GLN A 160 -9.57 -0.92 -5.69
C GLN A 160 -10.92 -0.42 -6.22
N LEU A 161 -11.13 -0.61 -7.52
CA LEU A 161 -12.36 -0.20 -8.23
C LEU A 161 -13.67 -0.81 -7.67
N ASN A 162 -13.59 -1.97 -7.01
CA ASN A 162 -14.76 -2.70 -6.52
C ASN A 162 -15.06 -2.47 -5.03
N ARG A 163 -14.39 -1.50 -4.38
CA ARG A 163 -14.65 -1.24 -2.96
C ARG A 163 -16.03 -0.57 -2.78
N PRO A 164 -16.91 -1.09 -1.89
CA PRO A 164 -18.26 -0.54 -1.73
C PRO A 164 -18.30 0.85 -1.07
N GLN A 165 -17.23 1.26 -0.39
CA GLN A 165 -17.07 2.58 0.22
C GLN A 165 -15.67 3.13 -0.10
N PRO A 166 -15.52 4.45 -0.33
CA PRO A 166 -14.20 5.06 -0.49
C PRO A 166 -13.28 4.69 0.68
N ALA A 167 -12.01 4.45 0.41
CA ALA A 167 -11.06 4.22 1.48
C ALA A 167 -10.78 5.53 2.22
N GLU A 168 -10.80 5.50 3.54
CA GLU A 168 -10.52 6.69 4.35
C GLU A 168 -9.06 6.73 4.80
N LEU A 169 -8.40 7.87 4.57
CA LEU A 169 -7.08 8.19 5.12
C LEU A 169 -7.25 9.28 6.19
N THR A 170 -7.00 8.91 7.44
CA THR A 170 -7.08 9.84 8.58
C THR A 170 -5.69 10.23 9.05
N VAL A 171 -5.29 11.49 8.84
CA VAL A 171 -3.92 11.94 9.10
C VAL A 171 -3.84 13.45 9.34
N ARG A 172 -2.95 13.89 10.26
CA ARG A 172 -2.60 15.31 10.38
C ARG A 172 -1.61 15.68 9.27
N LEU A 173 -1.97 16.64 8.43
CA LEU A 173 -1.16 17.11 7.29
C LEU A 173 -0.50 18.47 7.56
N SER A 174 -1.09 19.24 8.46
CA SER A 174 -0.79 20.66 8.74
C SER A 174 -1.55 21.08 10.00
N ASP A 175 -1.29 22.30 10.48
CA ASP A 175 -2.02 22.94 11.59
C ASP A 175 -3.12 23.89 11.11
N ARG A 176 -3.31 23.98 9.80
CA ARG A 176 -4.35 24.75 9.12
C ARG A 176 -5.18 23.83 8.23
N ASN A 177 -6.39 24.26 7.91
CA ASN A 177 -7.21 23.58 6.91
C ASN A 177 -6.45 23.50 5.58
N ALA A 178 -6.52 22.34 4.95
CA ALA A 178 -6.02 22.11 3.61
C ALA A 178 -7.13 22.32 2.57
N MET A 179 -6.78 22.27 1.29
CA MET A 179 -7.74 22.36 0.18
C MET A 179 -7.64 21.11 -0.68
N VAL A 180 -8.76 20.44 -0.94
CA VAL A 180 -8.85 19.30 -1.88
C VAL A 180 -9.27 19.79 -3.25
N TYR A 181 -8.55 19.38 -4.27
CA TYR A 181 -8.82 19.63 -5.68
C TYR A 181 -9.05 18.29 -6.39
N ASP A 182 -10.16 18.18 -7.10
CA ASP A 182 -10.36 17.06 -8.02
C ASP A 182 -9.73 17.38 -9.40
N LEU A 183 -9.69 16.38 -10.29
CA LEU A 183 -9.13 16.57 -11.63
C LEU A 183 -10.02 17.41 -12.56
N PHE A 184 -11.17 17.90 -12.10
CA PHE A 184 -12.01 18.83 -12.84
C PHE A 184 -11.84 20.28 -12.36
N GLY A 185 -11.01 20.50 -11.33
CA GLY A 185 -10.70 21.81 -10.77
C GLY A 185 -11.70 22.26 -9.69
N ASN A 186 -12.57 21.38 -9.22
CA ASN A 186 -13.43 21.69 -8.07
C ASN A 186 -12.57 21.69 -6.80
N ALA A 187 -12.70 22.76 -6.02
CA ALA A 187 -11.98 22.94 -4.77
C ALA A 187 -12.92 22.82 -3.57
N THR A 188 -12.53 22.02 -2.58
CA THR A 188 -13.28 21.85 -1.32
C THR A 188 -12.34 22.03 -0.13
N SER A 189 -12.79 22.71 0.91
CA SER A 189 -12.01 22.87 2.14
C SER A 189 -11.91 21.54 2.90
N LEU A 190 -10.72 21.19 3.37
CA LEU A 190 -10.44 20.03 4.20
C LEU A 190 -10.17 20.49 5.65
N PRO A 191 -11.20 20.53 6.50
CA PRO A 191 -11.04 21.00 7.87
C PRO A 191 -10.30 19.99 8.75
N ILE A 192 -9.62 20.50 9.77
CA ILE A 192 -9.06 19.68 10.84
C ILE A 192 -10.18 19.32 11.83
N THR A 193 -10.47 18.03 11.98
CA THR A 193 -11.41 17.51 12.97
C THR A 193 -10.65 16.64 13.98
N ASN A 194 -10.79 16.89 15.28
CA ASN A 194 -10.06 16.16 16.33
C ASN A 194 -8.52 16.11 16.11
N GLY A 195 -7.96 17.15 15.49
CA GLY A 195 -6.52 17.27 15.25
C GLY A 195 -5.99 16.51 14.03
N VAL A 196 -6.86 15.95 13.18
CA VAL A 196 -6.52 15.22 11.96
C VAL A 196 -7.39 15.69 10.77
N HIS A 197 -6.95 15.40 9.55
CA HIS A 197 -7.75 15.51 8.34
C HIS A 197 -8.30 14.14 7.96
N HIS A 198 -9.52 14.11 7.42
CA HIS A 198 -10.17 12.90 6.92
C HIS A 198 -10.28 13.00 5.40
N ILE A 199 -9.50 12.19 4.69
CA ILE A 199 -9.44 12.20 3.23
C ILE A 199 -10.16 10.95 2.72
N GLU A 200 -11.13 11.14 1.83
CA GLU A 200 -11.72 10.04 1.06
C GLU A 200 -10.89 9.79 -0.20
N ALA A 201 -10.31 8.61 -0.30
CA ALA A 201 -9.58 8.13 -1.47
C ALA A 201 -10.55 7.41 -2.41
N GLY A 202 -10.73 7.95 -3.61
CA GLY A 202 -11.48 7.30 -4.68
C GLY A 202 -10.59 6.88 -5.85
N ALA A 203 -11.18 6.23 -6.85
CA ALA A 203 -10.46 5.80 -8.05
C ALA A 203 -9.80 6.95 -8.85
N MET A 204 -10.39 8.14 -8.77
CA MET A 204 -9.87 9.37 -9.38
C MET A 204 -8.87 10.01 -8.41
N PRO A 205 -7.63 10.29 -8.83
CA PRO A 205 -6.69 11.07 -8.02
C PRO A 205 -7.23 12.42 -7.59
N THR A 206 -7.00 12.78 -6.33
CA THR A 206 -7.31 14.10 -5.77
C THR A 206 -6.03 14.71 -5.20
N PHE A 207 -5.87 16.02 -5.36
CA PHE A 207 -4.75 16.78 -4.83
C PHE A 207 -5.17 17.51 -3.56
N ILE A 208 -4.38 17.40 -2.50
CA ILE A 208 -4.56 18.12 -1.25
C ILE A 208 -3.41 19.11 -1.11
N GLU A 209 -3.71 20.40 -1.25
CA GLU A 209 -2.72 21.48 -1.11
C GLU A 209 -2.78 22.15 0.26
N GLY A 210 -1.71 22.87 0.60
CA GLY A 210 -1.59 23.57 1.87
C GLY A 210 -1.10 22.70 3.03
N ILE A 211 -0.48 21.55 2.73
CA ILE A 211 0.13 20.65 3.71
C ILE A 211 1.50 21.16 4.19
N ASN A 212 1.95 20.71 5.36
CA ASN A 212 3.33 20.87 5.83
C ASN A 212 4.15 19.65 5.37
N ALA A 213 5.05 19.84 4.39
CA ALA A 213 5.79 18.75 3.77
C ALA A 213 6.66 18.00 4.78
N GLU A 214 7.36 18.74 5.63
CA GLU A 214 8.28 18.20 6.63
C GLU A 214 7.52 17.36 7.65
N LEU A 215 6.37 17.83 8.15
CA LEU A 215 5.52 17.07 9.05
C LEU A 215 5.05 15.76 8.41
N VAL A 216 4.59 15.81 7.16
CA VAL A 216 4.07 14.62 6.46
C VAL A 216 5.20 13.65 6.12
N LEU A 217 6.38 14.13 5.72
CA LEU A 217 7.57 13.29 5.49
C LEU A 217 8.08 12.65 6.77
N PHE A 218 8.10 13.38 7.88
CA PHE A 218 8.50 12.85 9.18
C PHE A 218 7.62 11.65 9.56
N ARG A 219 6.31 11.77 9.34
CA ARG A 219 5.35 10.67 9.55
C ARG A 219 5.59 9.50 8.61
N ALA A 220 5.87 9.79 7.33
CA ALA A 220 6.08 8.77 6.32
C ALA A 220 7.36 7.94 6.53
N GLN A 221 8.39 8.55 7.10
CA GLN A 221 9.69 7.92 7.33
C GLN A 221 9.81 7.26 8.71
N PHE A 222 8.83 7.48 9.60
CA PHE A 222 8.76 6.84 10.90
C PHE A 222 8.36 5.37 10.77
N ALA A 223 9.28 4.47 11.09
CA ALA A 223 9.07 3.03 10.90
C ALA A 223 9.84 2.19 11.92
N ILE A 224 9.41 0.95 12.14
CA ILE A 224 10.20 -0.06 12.86
C ILE A 224 11.13 -0.75 11.85
N ASN A 225 12.40 -0.93 12.20
CA ASN A 225 13.30 -1.75 11.39
C ASN A 225 12.83 -3.21 11.42
N ASP A 226 12.97 -3.96 10.33
CA ASP A 226 12.53 -5.35 10.28
C ASP A 226 11.12 -5.54 10.88
N PRO A 227 10.07 -5.03 10.18
CA PRO A 227 8.72 -4.99 10.72
C PRO A 227 8.12 -6.38 10.97
N PHE A 228 8.77 -7.45 10.54
CA PHE A 228 8.38 -8.80 10.89
C PHE A 228 8.92 -9.19 12.27
N ILE A 229 8.04 -9.60 13.17
CA ILE A 229 8.37 -10.06 14.52
C ILE A 229 8.04 -11.56 14.61
N PRO A 230 9.06 -12.43 14.77
CA PRO A 230 8.81 -13.84 14.96
C PRO A 230 7.94 -14.10 16.20
N ALA A 231 6.91 -14.94 16.05
CA ALA A 231 5.96 -15.35 17.07
C ALA A 231 6.61 -16.39 18.01
N GLU A 232 7.72 -16.00 18.61
CA GLU A 232 8.53 -16.75 19.54
C GLU A 232 8.55 -16.00 20.86
N SER A 233 8.34 -16.70 21.98
CA SER A 233 8.34 -16.09 23.32
C SER A 233 9.76 -15.80 23.82
N ARG A 234 10.44 -14.89 23.13
CA ARG A 234 11.75 -14.34 23.49
C ARG A 234 11.76 -12.83 23.22
N ILE A 235 12.83 -12.19 23.66
CA ILE A 235 13.08 -10.79 23.35
C ILE A 235 13.55 -10.69 21.91
N HIS A 236 12.92 -9.77 21.16
CA HIS A 236 13.32 -9.37 19.82
C HIS A 236 13.88 -7.96 19.88
N GLU A 237 15.14 -7.81 19.50
CA GLU A 237 15.75 -6.50 19.38
C GLU A 237 15.28 -5.85 18.07
N ARG A 238 14.71 -4.67 18.20
CA ARG A 238 14.21 -3.83 17.11
C ARG A 238 14.64 -2.39 17.38
N ALA A 239 14.33 -1.51 16.46
CA ALA A 239 14.60 -0.10 16.56
C ALA A 239 13.58 0.69 15.74
N ILE A 240 13.22 1.85 16.26
CA ILE A 240 12.39 2.81 15.56
C ILE A 240 13.32 3.75 14.79
N ARG A 241 13.13 3.81 13.48
CA ARG A 241 13.79 4.78 12.62
C ARG A 241 13.03 6.09 12.69
N VAL A 242 13.77 7.16 12.96
CA VAL A 242 13.28 8.54 12.95
C VAL A 242 14.24 9.36 12.10
N SER A 243 13.72 10.17 11.20
CA SER A 243 14.50 11.04 10.32
C SER A 243 14.06 12.49 10.50
N ASN A 244 14.96 13.44 10.27
CA ASN A 244 14.65 14.87 10.34
C ASN A 244 14.50 15.46 8.93
N PRO A 245 13.26 15.70 8.45
CA PRO A 245 13.04 16.36 7.17
C PRO A 245 13.16 17.89 7.22
N TRP A 246 13.26 18.51 8.40
CA TRP A 246 13.40 19.96 8.53
C TRP A 246 14.81 20.44 8.17
N PRO A 247 14.96 21.69 7.69
CA PRO A 247 16.26 22.26 7.36
C PRO A 247 17.07 22.72 8.59
N PHE A 248 16.61 22.43 9.80
CA PHE A 248 17.24 22.78 11.08
C PHE A 248 17.17 21.60 12.06
N THR A 249 17.95 21.65 13.14
CA THR A 249 17.96 20.61 14.17
C THR A 249 16.62 20.52 14.89
N ILE A 250 16.11 19.30 15.06
CA ILE A 250 14.92 19.00 15.85
C ILE A 250 15.29 18.23 17.11
N THR A 251 14.49 18.41 18.15
CA THR A 251 14.56 17.59 19.38
C THR A 251 13.18 17.06 19.71
N GLY A 252 13.10 15.85 20.25
CA GLY A 252 11.80 15.28 20.57
C GLY A 252 11.86 14.06 21.45
N ASN A 253 10.68 13.50 21.69
CA ASN A 253 10.52 12.23 22.37
C ASN A 253 9.49 11.35 21.68
N VAL A 254 9.75 10.06 21.70
CA VAL A 254 8.84 9.01 21.26
C VAL A 254 8.30 8.32 22.50
N LEU A 255 6.98 8.20 22.61
CA LEU A 255 6.27 7.43 23.62
C LEU A 255 5.53 6.27 22.94
N LEU A 256 5.87 5.05 23.32
CA LEU A 256 5.29 3.81 22.83
C LEU A 256 4.15 3.40 23.76
N ARG A 257 2.94 3.25 23.21
CA ARG A 257 1.80 2.75 23.96
C ARG A 257 1.78 1.23 23.99
N ASP A 258 1.08 0.71 24.98
CA ASP A 258 0.88 -0.72 25.12
C ASP A 258 0.08 -1.26 23.93
N THR A 259 0.64 -2.28 23.29
CA THR A 259 0.00 -3.00 22.20
C THR A 259 -0.36 -4.40 22.71
N ALA A 260 -1.62 -4.81 22.55
CA ALA A 260 -2.09 -6.07 23.14
C ALA A 260 -1.24 -7.28 22.70
N GLY A 261 -0.73 -8.05 23.66
CA GLY A 261 0.11 -9.21 23.42
C GLY A 261 1.60 -8.90 23.16
N LEU A 262 2.01 -7.63 23.24
CA LEU A 262 3.40 -7.20 23.10
C LEU A 262 3.83 -6.40 24.34
N GLU A 263 4.95 -6.79 24.93
CA GLU A 263 5.64 -5.98 25.93
C GLU A 263 6.83 -5.27 25.27
N ILE A 264 6.91 -3.95 25.41
CA ILE A 264 7.90 -3.12 24.72
C ILE A 264 8.70 -2.29 25.73
N ARG A 265 10.03 -2.31 25.57
CA ARG A 265 10.97 -1.57 26.44
C ARG A 265 12.11 -0.95 25.61
N PRO A 266 12.59 0.27 25.91
CA PRO A 266 11.95 1.26 26.78
C PRO A 266 10.69 1.86 26.12
N ARG A 267 9.72 2.30 26.93
CA ARG A 267 8.48 2.92 26.43
C ARG A 267 8.65 4.37 26.02
N GLN A 268 9.70 5.05 26.49
CA GLN A 268 9.95 6.45 26.18
C GLN A 268 11.42 6.63 25.83
N GLN A 269 11.67 7.34 24.74
CA GLN A 269 13.02 7.67 24.27
C GLN A 269 13.06 9.10 23.76
N THR A 270 14.19 9.77 23.94
CA THR A 270 14.43 11.12 23.43
C THR A 270 15.39 11.07 22.25
N PHE A 271 15.26 12.02 21.32
CA PHE A 271 16.18 12.16 20.19
C PHE A 271 16.50 13.63 19.91
N THR A 272 17.66 13.84 19.28
CA THR A 272 18.10 15.11 18.71
C THR A 272 18.69 14.80 17.35
N LEU A 273 18.22 15.47 16.30
CA LEU A 273 18.61 15.19 14.92
C LEU A 273 18.92 16.50 14.20
N GLY A 274 20.09 16.61 13.59
CA GLY A 274 20.42 17.66 12.62
C GLY A 274 19.61 17.54 11.33
N PRO A 275 19.69 18.54 10.42
CA PRO A 275 18.97 18.52 9.16
C PRO A 275 19.31 17.28 8.33
N GLY A 276 18.29 16.51 7.90
CA GLY A 276 18.48 15.28 7.13
C GLY A 276 19.10 14.11 7.91
N GLU A 277 19.34 14.26 9.21
CA GLU A 277 19.89 13.18 10.04
C GLU A 277 18.82 12.14 10.37
N GLU A 278 19.23 10.88 10.50
CA GLU A 278 18.40 9.78 10.96
C GLU A 278 18.95 9.19 12.27
N ALA A 279 18.06 8.77 13.16
CA ALA A 279 18.39 7.96 14.33
C ALA A 279 17.64 6.63 14.33
N SER A 280 18.27 5.65 14.98
CA SER A 280 17.72 4.34 15.28
C SER A 280 17.55 4.24 16.80
N LEU A 281 16.30 4.28 17.27
CA LEU A 281 15.95 4.24 18.69
C LEU A 281 15.70 2.78 19.10
N PRO A 282 16.63 2.12 19.81
CA PRO A 282 16.52 0.69 20.09
C PRO A 282 15.33 0.38 21.01
N ILE A 283 14.63 -0.72 20.71
CA ILE A 283 13.53 -1.27 21.50
C ILE A 283 13.66 -2.79 21.60
N GLU A 284 13.29 -3.32 22.74
CA GLU A 284 13.07 -4.73 23.01
C GLU A 284 11.58 -5.01 22.90
N VAL A 285 11.22 -5.98 22.07
CA VAL A 285 9.84 -6.44 21.90
C VAL A 285 9.76 -7.87 22.40
N LEU A 286 8.99 -8.10 23.46
CA LEU A 286 8.68 -9.44 23.97
C LEU A 286 7.26 -9.82 23.52
N VAL A 287 7.17 -10.93 22.80
CA VAL A 287 5.92 -11.44 22.26
C VAL A 287 5.26 -12.39 23.26
N GLU A 288 4.04 -12.06 23.69
CA GLU A 288 3.26 -12.93 24.57
C GLU A 288 2.76 -14.18 23.82
N ARG A 289 2.67 -15.31 24.53
CA ARG A 289 2.19 -16.59 23.98
C ARG A 289 0.74 -16.56 23.45
N SER A 290 -0.03 -15.57 23.88
CA SER A 290 -1.45 -15.37 23.55
C SER A 290 -1.66 -14.54 22.29
N ILE A 291 -0.62 -13.89 21.76
CA ILE A 291 -0.79 -12.98 20.62
C ILE A 291 -1.30 -13.74 19.40
N PHE A 292 -2.20 -13.10 18.65
CA PHE A 292 -2.57 -13.56 17.32
C PHE A 292 -1.57 -13.04 16.28
N ALA A 293 -1.14 -13.90 15.38
CA ALA A 293 -0.34 -13.55 14.22
C ALA A 293 -1.11 -12.64 13.25
N GLY A 294 -0.37 -12.06 12.31
CA GLY A 294 -0.85 -11.08 11.34
C GLY A 294 -0.43 -9.65 11.68
N PRO A 295 -1.01 -8.66 10.98
CA PRO A 295 -0.62 -7.27 11.12
C PRO A 295 -0.92 -6.72 12.52
N LYS A 296 0.01 -5.93 13.03
CA LYS A 296 -0.08 -5.16 14.27
C LYS A 296 0.34 -3.72 14.01
N SER A 297 -0.12 -2.82 14.86
CA SER A 297 0.30 -1.43 14.88
C SER A 297 0.85 -1.13 16.26
N LEU A 298 2.06 -0.59 16.32
CA LEU A 298 2.58 0.06 17.51
C LEU A 298 2.09 1.50 17.54
N ASP A 299 1.18 1.81 18.46
CA ASP A 299 0.69 3.17 18.64
C ASP A 299 1.76 4.04 19.30
N THR A 300 2.30 4.99 18.54
CA THR A 300 3.32 5.91 19.06
C THR A 300 2.81 7.35 19.14
N ILE A 301 3.13 8.02 20.24
CA ILE A 301 3.02 9.48 20.33
C ILE A 301 4.41 10.05 20.18
N VAL A 302 4.60 10.87 19.16
CA VAL A 302 5.85 11.61 18.95
C VAL A 302 5.60 13.07 19.25
N THR A 303 6.34 13.63 20.19
CA THR A 303 6.41 15.07 20.39
C THR A 303 7.73 15.56 19.81
N VAL A 304 7.68 16.49 18.87
CA VAL A 304 8.87 17.05 18.22
C VAL A 304 8.80 18.57 18.29
N SER A 305 9.89 19.17 18.75
CA SER A 305 10.11 20.61 18.75
C SER A 305 10.90 20.96 17.50
N ALA A 306 10.23 21.58 16.53
CA ALA A 306 10.79 22.02 15.26
C ALA A 306 10.63 23.56 15.15
N ASP A 307 9.91 24.03 14.13
CA ASP A 307 9.46 25.43 14.02
C ASP A 307 8.50 25.81 15.15
N HIS A 308 7.68 24.86 15.56
CA HIS A 308 6.95 24.86 16.82
C HIS A 308 6.85 23.43 17.37
N GLU A 309 6.18 23.27 18.52
CA GLU A 309 5.92 21.93 19.05
C GLU A 309 4.82 21.25 18.22
N HIS A 310 5.12 20.05 17.75
CA HIS A 310 4.19 19.15 17.08
C HIS A 310 3.98 17.91 17.94
N ARG A 311 2.72 17.53 18.14
CA ARG A 311 2.36 16.27 18.80
C ARG A 311 1.62 15.38 17.83
N LEU A 312 2.27 14.30 17.42
CA LEU A 312 1.83 13.40 16.35
C LEU A 312 1.46 12.04 16.95
N ASN A 313 0.34 11.47 16.50
CA ASN A 313 0.06 10.04 16.68
C ASN A 313 0.48 9.31 15.40
N ILE A 314 1.51 8.48 15.48
CA ILE A 314 2.09 7.79 14.34
C ILE A 314 2.04 6.28 14.63
N PRO A 315 1.14 5.52 13.98
CA PRO A 315 1.20 4.07 14.06
C PRO A 315 2.44 3.57 13.32
N ALA A 316 3.22 2.69 13.95
CA ALA A 316 4.27 1.94 13.25
C ALA A 316 3.78 0.51 12.98
N SER A 317 3.59 0.19 11.71
CA SER A 317 3.13 -1.12 11.27
C SER A 317 4.21 -2.19 11.51
N MET A 318 3.77 -3.36 11.97
CA MET A 318 4.58 -4.57 12.09
C MET A 318 3.71 -5.79 11.80
N GLU A 319 4.31 -6.93 11.56
CA GLU A 319 3.63 -8.21 11.38
C GLU A 319 4.17 -9.22 12.38
N VAL A 320 3.29 -9.96 13.05
CA VAL A 320 3.71 -11.04 13.95
C VAL A 320 3.41 -12.37 13.27
N GLY A 321 4.40 -13.25 13.15
CA GLY A 321 4.21 -14.52 12.44
C GLY A 321 5.36 -15.49 12.64
N LEU A 322 5.37 -16.61 11.91
CA LEU A 322 6.53 -17.49 11.85
C LEU A 322 7.11 -17.46 10.44
N GLU A 323 8.39 -17.13 10.30
CA GLU A 323 9.05 -17.09 8.97
C GLU A 323 9.06 -18.46 8.32
N ARG A 324 9.28 -19.49 9.14
CA ARG A 324 9.52 -20.87 8.70
C ARG A 324 8.25 -21.70 8.54
N ILE A 325 7.13 -21.24 9.08
CA ILE A 325 5.87 -21.99 9.04
C ILE A 325 4.77 -21.09 8.52
N ALA A 326 4.29 -21.38 7.31
CA ALA A 326 3.10 -20.77 6.77
C ALA A 326 1.86 -21.62 7.13
N CYS A 327 0.75 -20.95 7.43
CA CYS A 327 -0.53 -21.61 7.65
C CYS A 327 -1.65 -20.85 6.97
N GLN A 328 -2.36 -21.53 6.09
CA GLN A 328 -3.57 -21.04 5.46
C GLN A 328 -4.77 -21.81 6.00
N MET A 329 -5.84 -21.10 6.31
CA MET A 329 -7.04 -21.69 6.89
C MET A 329 -8.23 -21.50 5.97
N THR A 330 -9.03 -22.54 5.82
CA THR A 330 -10.34 -22.46 5.17
C THR A 330 -11.38 -23.16 6.05
N TRP A 331 -12.65 -22.87 5.81
CA TRP A 331 -13.73 -23.55 6.50
C TRP A 331 -14.87 -23.85 5.55
N ARG A 332 -15.68 -24.84 5.92
CA ARG A 332 -16.92 -25.17 5.22
C ARG A 332 -17.94 -25.74 6.19
N ILE A 333 -19.21 -25.69 5.81
CA ILE A 333 -20.29 -26.37 6.53
C ILE A 333 -20.44 -27.79 5.98
N ALA A 334 -20.67 -28.75 6.86
CA ALA A 334 -20.98 -30.13 6.51
C ALA A 334 -22.20 -30.60 7.31
N THR A 335 -23.18 -31.20 6.64
CA THR A 335 -24.30 -31.82 7.34
C THR A 335 -23.85 -33.17 7.92
N ASN A 336 -24.09 -33.39 9.20
CA ASN A 336 -23.94 -34.68 9.84
C ASN A 336 -25.14 -35.55 9.48
N LEU A 337 -24.89 -36.67 8.79
CA LEU A 337 -25.97 -37.54 8.32
C LEU A 337 -26.66 -38.31 9.46
N ASP A 338 -25.95 -38.55 10.57
CA ASP A 338 -26.48 -39.31 11.70
C ASP A 338 -27.33 -38.43 12.62
N THR A 339 -26.92 -37.18 12.84
CA THR A 339 -27.60 -36.25 13.77
C THR A 339 -28.45 -35.19 13.07
N GLY A 340 -28.28 -34.98 11.76
CA GLY A 340 -28.89 -33.89 11.00
C GLY A 340 -28.30 -32.51 11.29
N LEU A 341 -27.33 -32.40 12.20
CA LEU A 341 -26.73 -31.14 12.62
C LEU A 341 -25.78 -30.58 11.55
N ARG A 342 -25.56 -29.26 11.57
CA ARG A 342 -24.65 -28.57 10.66
C ARG A 342 -23.31 -28.33 11.35
N ASP A 343 -22.33 -29.13 10.98
CA ASP A 343 -20.98 -29.07 11.53
C ASP A 343 -20.14 -28.05 10.76
N VAL A 344 -19.20 -27.41 11.45
CA VAL A 344 -18.18 -26.59 10.80
C VAL A 344 -16.91 -27.40 10.71
N VAL A 345 -16.37 -27.50 9.50
CA VAL A 345 -15.12 -28.19 9.20
C VAL A 345 -14.06 -27.15 8.87
N VAL A 346 -13.10 -26.97 9.78
CA VAL A 346 -11.95 -26.09 9.61
C VAL A 346 -10.78 -26.90 9.04
N SER A 347 -10.16 -26.39 7.99
CA SER A 347 -9.01 -26.99 7.32
C SER A 347 -7.81 -26.05 7.44
N ALA A 348 -6.70 -26.55 7.96
CA ALA A 348 -5.45 -25.83 8.08
C ALA A 348 -4.40 -26.49 7.17
N TYR A 349 -3.94 -25.75 6.16
CA TYR A 349 -2.83 -26.10 5.29
C TYR A 349 -1.56 -25.51 5.87
N ILE A 350 -0.62 -26.37 6.25
CA ILE A 350 0.58 -25.99 6.99
C ILE A 350 1.78 -26.34 6.14
N THR A 351 2.59 -25.35 5.82
CA THR A 351 3.78 -25.50 4.97
C THR A 351 5.03 -25.23 5.79
N ASN A 352 5.98 -26.15 5.74
CA ASN A 352 7.31 -25.94 6.30
C ASN A 352 8.22 -25.26 5.25
N HIS A 353 8.64 -24.04 5.54
CA HIS A 353 9.60 -23.27 4.75
C HIS A 353 11.03 -23.36 5.32
N ASP A 354 11.24 -24.09 6.42
CA ASP A 354 12.56 -24.34 6.97
C ASP A 354 13.35 -25.35 6.12
N ASP A 355 14.67 -25.43 6.36
CA ASP A 355 15.57 -26.38 5.72
C ASP A 355 15.63 -27.75 6.43
N ALA A 356 15.02 -27.85 7.61
CA ALA A 356 14.95 -29.05 8.43
C ALA A 356 13.50 -29.55 8.62
N PRO A 357 13.28 -30.87 8.82
CA PRO A 357 11.97 -31.39 9.20
C PRO A 357 11.51 -30.87 10.55
N VAL A 358 10.22 -30.53 10.67
CA VAL A 358 9.63 -29.97 11.90
C VAL A 358 8.53 -30.84 12.50
N ASN A 359 8.42 -30.83 13.82
CA ASN A 359 7.34 -31.49 14.57
C ASN A 359 6.39 -30.44 15.13
N LEU A 360 5.12 -30.50 14.71
CA LEU A 360 4.12 -29.49 15.07
C LEU A 360 2.95 -30.12 15.82
N ASP A 361 2.44 -29.40 16.81
CA ASP A 361 1.16 -29.65 17.46
C ASP A 361 0.16 -28.57 17.02
N VAL A 362 -0.81 -28.99 16.21
CA VAL A 362 -1.83 -28.11 15.64
C VAL A 362 -3.10 -28.27 16.45
N PHE A 363 -3.71 -27.17 16.87
CA PHE A 363 -4.93 -27.23 17.64
C PHE A 363 -5.97 -26.22 17.17
N ILE A 364 -7.24 -26.55 17.41
CA ILE A 364 -8.36 -25.61 17.34
C ILE A 364 -8.90 -25.41 18.76
N ALA A 365 -9.17 -24.16 19.13
CA ALA A 365 -9.84 -23.83 20.37
C ALA A 365 -11.21 -23.23 20.08
N THR A 366 -12.25 -23.85 20.62
CA THR A 366 -13.64 -23.37 20.50
C THR A 366 -14.18 -22.99 21.88
N PRO A 367 -15.13 -22.04 21.99
CA PRO A 367 -15.68 -21.64 23.27
C PRO A 367 -16.31 -22.79 24.08
N SER A 368 -16.92 -23.76 23.41
CA SER A 368 -17.70 -24.84 24.02
C SER A 368 -16.94 -26.15 24.23
N SER A 369 -15.92 -26.43 23.42
CA SER A 369 -15.31 -27.77 23.34
C SER A 369 -13.86 -27.83 23.81
N GLY A 370 -13.31 -26.73 24.33
CA GLY A 370 -11.90 -26.63 24.68
C GLY A 370 -10.98 -26.72 23.45
N ARG A 371 -9.75 -27.23 23.65
CA ARG A 371 -8.75 -27.41 22.59
C ARG A 371 -8.75 -28.84 22.07
N ARG A 372 -8.83 -29.01 20.74
CA ARG A 372 -8.62 -30.29 20.06
C ARG A 372 -7.28 -30.23 19.32
N HIS A 373 -6.42 -31.20 19.59
CA HIS A 373 -5.04 -31.25 19.09
C HIS A 373 -4.87 -32.33 18.02
N GLN A 374 -4.03 -32.07 17.02
CA GLN A 374 -3.58 -33.03 16.00
C GLN A 374 -2.08 -32.86 15.77
N LEU A 375 -1.36 -33.99 15.81
CA LEU A 375 0.09 -34.02 15.61
C LEU A 375 0.45 -33.99 14.11
N VAL A 376 1.52 -33.26 13.80
CA VAL A 376 2.26 -33.35 12.55
C VAL A 376 3.69 -33.77 12.90
N ALA A 377 4.07 -35.00 12.59
CA ALA A 377 5.41 -35.51 12.85
C ALA A 377 6.25 -35.45 11.57
N GLY A 378 7.46 -34.88 11.67
CA GLY A 378 8.46 -34.87 10.59
C GLY A 378 7.97 -34.21 9.30
N LEU A 379 7.32 -33.04 9.37
CA LEU A 379 6.94 -32.29 8.18
C LEU A 379 8.22 -31.84 7.45
N ALA A 380 8.51 -32.48 6.32
CA ALA A 380 9.74 -32.25 5.56
C ALA A 380 9.87 -30.80 5.05
N PRO A 381 11.09 -30.31 4.79
CA PRO A 381 11.34 -29.03 4.14
C PRO A 381 10.55 -28.86 2.85
N GLY A 382 9.90 -27.71 2.67
CA GLY A 382 9.05 -27.40 1.52
C GLY A 382 7.73 -28.17 1.45
N ALA A 383 7.46 -29.09 2.38
CA ALA A 383 6.25 -29.90 2.34
C ALA A 383 5.06 -29.20 3.01
N THR A 384 3.87 -29.46 2.47
CA THR A 384 2.59 -29.01 3.03
C THR A 384 1.80 -30.19 3.56
N THR A 385 1.15 -30.02 4.72
CA THR A 385 0.20 -31.00 5.26
C THR A 385 -1.15 -30.34 5.54
N LEU A 386 -2.22 -31.14 5.47
CA LEU A 386 -3.57 -30.71 5.78
C LEU A 386 -3.99 -31.28 7.14
N ARG A 387 -4.52 -30.43 8.02
CA ARG A 387 -5.19 -30.83 9.26
C ARG A 387 -6.61 -30.33 9.27
N THR A 388 -7.55 -31.22 9.57
CA THR A 388 -8.97 -30.92 9.51
C THR A 388 -9.61 -31.14 10.87
N PHE A 389 -10.31 -30.11 11.35
CA PHE A 389 -11.04 -30.13 12.60
C PHE A 389 -12.53 -30.01 12.33
N ARG A 390 -13.28 -31.04 12.72
CA ARG A 390 -14.75 -31.01 12.69
C ARG A 390 -15.26 -30.54 14.03
N VAL A 391 -16.10 -29.51 14.03
CA VAL A 391 -16.83 -29.00 15.19
C VAL A 391 -18.30 -29.39 15.02
N GLU A 392 -18.74 -30.32 15.85
CA GLU A 392 -20.13 -30.80 15.87
C GLU A 392 -21.08 -29.66 16.23
N ASP A 393 -22.17 -29.53 15.47
CA ASP A 393 -23.12 -28.40 15.56
C ASP A 393 -22.43 -27.03 15.46
N GLY A 394 -21.28 -26.99 14.79
CA GLY A 394 -20.42 -25.82 14.69
C GLY A 394 -21.12 -24.62 14.05
N ALA A 395 -22.10 -24.82 13.18
CA ALA A 395 -22.84 -23.73 12.56
C ALA A 395 -23.59 -22.93 13.64
N ALA A 396 -24.27 -23.59 14.56
CA ALA A 396 -24.97 -22.92 15.66
C ALA A 396 -23.97 -22.35 16.69
N LEU A 397 -22.92 -23.11 17.02
CA LEU A 397 -21.99 -22.76 18.09
C LEU A 397 -21.00 -21.64 17.75
N LEU A 398 -20.62 -21.53 16.47
CA LEU A 398 -19.54 -20.65 16.00
C LEU A 398 -20.02 -19.54 15.05
N SER A 399 -21.31 -19.48 14.72
CA SER A 399 -21.89 -18.40 13.90
C SER A 399 -21.53 -17.02 14.44
N GLY A 400 -20.93 -16.18 13.60
CA GLY A 400 -20.50 -14.83 13.95
C GLY A 400 -19.38 -14.77 14.99
N ARG A 401 -18.64 -15.87 15.22
CA ARG A 401 -17.57 -15.94 16.22
C ARG A 401 -16.19 -16.11 15.57
N ARG A 402 -15.19 -15.63 16.30
CA ARG A 402 -13.77 -15.87 16.02
C ARG A 402 -13.32 -17.18 16.65
N VAL A 403 -12.69 -18.03 15.85
CA VAL A 403 -12.11 -19.31 16.28
C VAL A 403 -10.60 -19.19 16.31
N LEU A 404 -9.98 -19.70 17.37
CA LEU A 404 -8.53 -19.75 17.48
C LEU A 404 -8.03 -21.07 16.88
N VAL A 405 -7.15 -20.98 15.90
CA VAL A 405 -6.32 -22.10 15.42
C VAL A 405 -4.89 -21.80 15.80
N GLY A 406 -4.19 -22.75 16.41
CA GLY A 406 -2.80 -22.55 16.78
C GLY A 406 -1.90 -23.68 16.34
N ILE A 407 -0.63 -23.34 16.17
CA ILE A 407 0.47 -24.24 15.82
C ILE A 407 1.55 -24.02 16.87
N ASN A 408 1.91 -25.06 17.59
CA ASN A 408 3.07 -25.05 18.47
C ASN A 408 4.15 -25.93 17.85
N GLU A 409 5.38 -25.44 17.81
CA GLU A 409 6.52 -26.31 17.60
C GLU A 409 6.73 -27.17 18.86
N ARG A 410 6.85 -28.50 18.71
CA ARG A 410 6.97 -29.38 19.87
C ARG A 410 8.30 -29.26 20.60
N ASP A 411 9.35 -29.04 19.84
CA ASP A 411 10.74 -29.05 20.32
C ASP A 411 11.32 -27.63 20.44
N GLY A 412 10.51 -26.59 20.14
CA GLY A 412 10.94 -25.21 20.07
C GLY A 412 10.07 -24.23 20.87
N VAL A 413 10.36 -22.94 20.67
CA VAL A 413 9.65 -21.83 21.33
C VAL A 413 8.67 -21.12 20.40
N ALA A 414 8.60 -21.55 19.13
CA ALA A 414 7.75 -20.99 18.11
C ALA A 414 6.28 -21.37 18.33
N ARG A 415 5.42 -20.36 18.27
CA ARG A 415 3.98 -20.53 18.38
C ARG A 415 3.24 -19.56 17.49
N LEU A 416 2.45 -20.10 16.58
CA LEU A 416 1.54 -19.33 15.75
C LEU A 416 0.13 -19.46 16.32
N ASN A 417 -0.53 -18.36 16.65
CA ASN A 417 -1.98 -18.35 16.90
C ASN A 417 -2.65 -17.54 15.79
N LEU A 418 -3.65 -18.09 15.14
CA LEU A 418 -4.39 -17.47 14.05
C LEU A 418 -5.86 -17.34 14.43
N ALA A 419 -6.45 -16.22 14.04
CA ALA A 419 -7.86 -15.97 14.17
C ALA A 419 -8.56 -16.36 12.87
N LEU A 420 -9.56 -17.24 12.97
CA LEU A 420 -10.46 -17.54 11.87
C LEU A 420 -11.82 -16.91 12.18
N ASP A 421 -12.18 -15.88 11.43
CA ASP A 421 -13.47 -15.21 11.56
C ASP A 421 -14.53 -15.97 10.75
N LEU A 422 -15.57 -16.44 11.45
CA LEU A 422 -16.72 -17.09 10.82
C LEU A 422 -17.87 -16.09 10.74
N PRO A 423 -18.44 -15.85 9.55
CA PRO A 423 -19.59 -14.97 9.40
C PRO A 423 -20.82 -15.56 10.12
N PRO A 424 -21.92 -14.81 10.24
CA PRO A 424 -23.20 -15.39 10.61
C PRO A 424 -23.56 -16.55 9.67
N LEU A 425 -23.65 -17.75 10.24
CA LEU A 425 -23.92 -18.99 9.52
C LEU A 425 -25.43 -19.28 9.58
N ASP A 426 -26.23 -18.49 8.86
CA ASP A 426 -27.68 -18.73 8.78
C ASP A 426 -28.00 -20.11 8.21
N SER A 427 -29.15 -20.65 8.61
CA SER A 427 -29.64 -22.00 8.26
C SER A 427 -29.85 -22.26 6.77
N THR A 428 -29.67 -21.26 5.89
CA THR A 428 -29.96 -21.33 4.45
C THR A 428 -28.79 -20.97 3.52
N THR A 429 -27.62 -20.56 4.04
CA THR A 429 -26.50 -20.20 3.16
C THR A 429 -25.75 -21.44 2.68
N THR A 430 -26.10 -21.90 1.48
CA THR A 430 -25.20 -22.68 0.63
C THR A 430 -24.18 -21.68 0.09
N ALA A 431 -23.00 -21.59 0.72
CA ALA A 431 -21.90 -20.83 0.14
C ALA A 431 -21.47 -21.56 -1.14
N SER A 432 -21.83 -20.98 -2.28
CA SER A 432 -21.49 -21.48 -3.61
C SER A 432 -19.97 -21.60 -3.76
N ALA A 433 -19.54 -22.74 -4.27
CA ALA A 433 -18.14 -23.08 -4.55
C ALA A 433 -17.58 -22.37 -5.80
N GLU A 434 -17.93 -21.10 -6.03
CA GLU A 434 -17.71 -20.43 -7.33
C GLU A 434 -16.81 -19.19 -7.29
N GLU A 435 -16.14 -18.89 -6.18
CA GLU A 435 -15.16 -17.78 -6.08
C GLU A 435 -13.70 -18.24 -5.87
N LEU A 436 -13.36 -19.46 -6.30
CA LEU A 436 -12.00 -20.01 -6.17
C LEU A 436 -11.36 -20.43 -7.50
N ASN A 437 -11.84 -19.89 -8.62
CA ASN A 437 -11.16 -19.98 -9.91
C ASN A 437 -11.23 -18.63 -10.65
N ALA A 438 -10.33 -17.72 -10.31
CA ALA A 438 -9.79 -16.75 -11.27
C ALA A 438 -8.25 -16.81 -11.13
N PRO A 439 -7.52 -16.83 -12.26
CA PRO A 439 -6.08 -17.10 -12.30
C PRO A 439 -5.21 -16.07 -11.58
#